data_AF-A0A962LPQ3-F1
#
_entry.id   AF-A0A962LPQ3-F1
#
_cell.length_a   1.000
_cell.length_b   1.000
_cell.length_c   1.000
_cell.angle_alpha   90.00
_cell.angle_beta   90.00
_cell.angle_gamma   90.00
#
_symmetry.space_group_name_H-M   'P 1'
#
loop_
_entity.id
_entity.type
_entity.pdbx_description
1 polymer ?
#
loop_
_entity_poly.entity_id
_entity_poly.type
_entity_poly.pdbx_seq_one_letter_code
_entity_poly.pdbx_strand_id
1 'polypeptide(L)'
;RLRLKLTTLSPSDDLPCIVLLTQGGRDEARFEYAYLANYLGLPLVQSGDLMVRNGFLWMKSMEGLTRVDVVLRRVDDSLCDPVELRSNSRMGVPGLLEVARNGRVVIANPLGSGILENPVLLKYLPEISKALLGREPRLASVKTYWCADEDDLRFVSANIQQLIIKPIYRGSGITSVWGGSLSADQQRNLLATIHRTPHQFVGQERLEKSHIPTFSDMSLQPRPAILRTFSVATDSSYMVMPGGMTRIGDSPGGLAISMQSGSPSKDTWVTATEPERNVESEAIPEALRMHGDASLVSLPSRVVENLYWMGRYAERAEAGLRLLRTVFVQLNGEEPISTEATRILLEAVTRVTGTQPGFIKAPASLLEEPDEELLKVIQDGTRVGSIRSTLNSMLTSAEESKELLSTDTQRVINDLQDELDSLDAALSGGLASAPEEALDPLVTGLVALSGLMQESMVRGVGWRFMELGKRVERAEQIITTLRILTTPVAGEAAKATLLTALLTTMDVLITYRRRARQRPGIALGLELVMLDPSNPRSLLFQLERLQQHLAELPGSESNSGELEEEERALLAAVTRLKLARLAQLLEKETRTTSTMGDLLQEIEKLLL
;
A
#
# COMPACT_ATOMS: atom_id res chain seq x y z
N ARG A 1 -3.31 26.66 0.88
CA ARG A 1 -2.38 27.51 1.68
C ARG A 1 -1.07 26.80 2.01
N LEU A 2 -1.09 25.64 2.67
CA LEU A 2 0.13 24.87 2.95
C LEU A 2 0.96 24.58 1.69
N ARG A 3 0.33 24.10 0.60
CA ARG A 3 0.99 23.87 -0.70
C ARG A 3 1.73 25.11 -1.23
N LEU A 4 1.08 26.28 -1.17
CA LEU A 4 1.69 27.55 -1.59
C LEU A 4 2.92 27.86 -0.76
N LYS A 5 2.86 27.72 0.58
CA LYS A 5 4.03 27.93 1.43
C LYS A 5 5.15 26.95 1.12
N LEU A 6 4.85 25.66 0.93
CA LEU A 6 5.87 24.68 0.54
C LEU A 6 6.53 25.04 -0.80
N THR A 7 5.77 25.59 -1.75
CA THR A 7 6.31 26.07 -3.03
C THR A 7 7.28 27.23 -2.83
N THR A 8 6.96 28.20 -1.96
CA THR A 8 7.85 29.35 -1.70
C THR A 8 9.08 29.02 -0.85
N LEU A 9 9.17 27.80 -0.31
CA LEU A 9 10.37 27.32 0.39
C LEU A 9 11.43 26.77 -0.58
N SER A 10 11.11 26.60 -1.86
CA SER A 10 12.07 26.14 -2.86
C SER A 10 13.33 27.00 -2.89
N PRO A 11 14.53 26.42 -2.89
CA PRO A 11 15.77 27.14 -3.17
C PRO A 11 15.97 27.40 -4.68
N SER A 12 15.10 26.89 -5.55
CA SER A 12 15.16 27.04 -7.02
C SER A 12 14.06 27.97 -7.55
N ASP A 13 14.36 28.70 -8.63
CA ASP A 13 13.41 29.56 -9.36
C ASP A 13 12.44 28.77 -10.27
N ASP A 14 12.76 27.49 -10.52
CA ASP A 14 11.89 26.56 -11.26
C ASP A 14 10.73 26.03 -10.39
N LEU A 15 9.79 25.31 -11.02
CA LEU A 15 8.75 24.58 -10.31
C LEU A 15 9.35 23.57 -9.34
N PRO A 16 9.13 23.70 -8.02
CA PRO A 16 9.78 22.84 -7.04
C PRO A 16 9.21 21.43 -7.03
N CYS A 17 10.09 20.45 -6.94
CA CYS A 17 9.70 19.10 -6.58
C CYS A 17 9.54 19.02 -5.05
N ILE A 18 8.28 18.91 -4.62
CA ILE A 18 7.90 18.83 -3.21
C ILE A 18 7.41 17.40 -2.93
N VAL A 19 7.99 16.71 -1.95
CA VAL A 19 7.61 15.33 -1.58
C VAL A 19 7.14 15.25 -0.13
N LEU A 20 6.27 14.27 0.18
CA LEU A 20 5.86 13.95 1.56
C LEU A 20 6.59 12.68 2.02
N LEU A 21 7.53 12.82 2.95
CA LEU A 21 8.31 11.70 3.51
C LEU A 21 7.57 11.03 4.67
N THR A 22 7.27 9.74 4.52
CA THR A 22 6.58 8.90 5.52
C THR A 22 7.46 7.75 6.03
N GLN A 23 7.09 7.19 7.18
CA GLN A 23 7.64 5.93 7.70
C GLN A 23 7.07 4.67 6.99
N GLY A 24 6.18 4.82 6.02
CA GLY A 24 5.59 3.69 5.29
C GLY A 24 4.58 2.89 6.11
N GLY A 25 4.41 1.60 5.78
CA GLY A 25 3.30 0.76 6.25
C GLY A 25 3.18 0.49 7.75
N ARG A 26 4.12 0.95 8.58
CA ARG A 26 4.12 0.71 10.03
C ARG A 26 3.64 1.88 10.88
N ASP A 27 3.25 3.00 10.25
CA ASP A 27 2.76 4.19 10.97
C ASP A 27 1.23 4.13 11.17
N GLU A 28 0.79 4.33 12.42
CA GLU A 28 -0.63 4.42 12.79
C GLU A 28 -1.35 5.58 12.07
N ALA A 29 -0.63 6.65 11.69
CA ALA A 29 -1.16 7.82 11.01
C ALA A 29 -1.03 7.76 9.47
N ARG A 30 -0.68 6.60 8.89
CA ARG A 30 -0.45 6.46 7.43
C ARG A 30 -1.63 6.96 6.58
N PHE A 31 -2.87 6.68 6.98
CA PHE A 31 -4.05 7.14 6.24
C PHE A 31 -4.08 8.67 6.11
N GLU A 32 -3.74 9.39 7.19
CA GLU A 32 -3.66 10.84 7.19
C GLU A 32 -2.61 11.33 6.17
N TYR A 33 -1.48 10.65 6.07
CA TYR A 33 -0.41 11.06 5.16
C TYR A 33 -0.75 10.82 3.70
N ALA A 34 -1.37 9.69 3.36
CA ALA A 34 -1.85 9.42 2.01
C ALA A 34 -2.94 10.43 1.59
N TYR A 35 -3.89 10.69 2.48
CA TYR A 35 -4.91 11.72 2.27
C TYR A 35 -4.28 13.10 2.05
N LEU A 36 -3.33 13.49 2.90
CA LEU A 36 -2.66 14.79 2.81
C LEU A 36 -1.80 14.90 1.54
N ALA A 37 -1.10 13.85 1.15
CA ALA A 37 -0.32 13.79 -0.09
C ALA A 37 -1.23 13.99 -1.31
N ASN A 38 -2.35 13.28 -1.38
CA ASN A 38 -3.34 13.42 -2.46
C ASN A 38 -3.99 14.79 -2.48
N TYR A 39 -4.43 15.29 -1.33
CA TYR A 39 -5.04 16.62 -1.21
C TYR A 39 -4.08 17.74 -1.61
N LEU A 40 -2.79 17.61 -1.24
CA LEU A 40 -1.75 18.57 -1.62
C LEU A 40 -1.15 18.28 -3.00
N GLY A 41 -1.50 17.18 -3.67
CA GLY A 41 -0.90 16.71 -4.93
C GLY A 41 0.62 16.57 -4.87
N LEU A 42 1.13 15.89 -3.84
CA LEU A 42 2.56 15.65 -3.61
C LEU A 42 2.87 14.14 -3.72
N PRO A 43 4.01 13.72 -4.30
CA PRO A 43 4.47 12.34 -4.20
C PRO A 43 4.65 11.91 -2.74
N LEU A 44 4.03 10.79 -2.36
CA LEU A 44 4.24 10.14 -1.08
C LEU A 44 5.47 9.23 -1.18
N VAL A 45 6.54 9.57 -0.45
CA VAL A 45 7.84 8.89 -0.56
C VAL A 45 8.26 8.25 0.75
N GLN A 46 8.98 7.15 0.65
CA GLN A 46 9.69 6.51 1.75
C GLN A 46 11.20 6.77 1.63
N SER A 47 11.98 6.42 2.67
CA SER A 47 13.45 6.52 2.63
C SER A 47 14.05 5.82 1.41
N GLY A 48 13.52 4.64 1.08
CA GLY A 48 13.94 3.83 -0.06
C GLY A 48 13.68 4.48 -1.41
N ASP A 49 12.81 5.48 -1.51
CA ASP A 49 12.49 6.19 -2.76
C ASP A 49 13.46 7.34 -3.03
N LEU A 50 14.21 7.76 -2.02
CA LEU A 50 15.09 8.92 -2.05
C LEU A 50 16.56 8.50 -1.98
N MET A 51 17.44 9.30 -2.56
CA MET A 51 18.88 9.13 -2.44
C MET A 51 19.61 10.46 -2.50
N VAL A 52 20.74 10.54 -1.81
CA VAL A 52 21.67 11.67 -1.94
C VAL A 52 22.72 11.34 -3.00
N ARG A 53 22.89 12.23 -3.98
CA ARG A 53 23.92 12.10 -5.03
C ARG A 53 24.44 13.46 -5.42
N ASN A 54 25.76 13.60 -5.51
CA ASN A 54 26.45 14.86 -5.81
C ASN A 54 26.02 16.03 -4.89
N GLY A 55 25.69 15.69 -3.63
CA GLY A 55 25.21 16.62 -2.62
C GLY A 55 23.83 17.22 -2.89
N PHE A 56 23.00 16.58 -3.71
CA PHE A 56 21.58 16.91 -3.89
C PHE A 56 20.71 15.72 -3.49
N LEU A 57 19.46 15.99 -3.11
CA LEU A 57 18.46 14.96 -2.85
C LEU A 57 17.72 14.64 -4.15
N TRP A 58 17.58 13.35 -4.45
CA TRP A 58 16.93 12.84 -5.65
C TRP A 58 15.85 11.83 -5.28
N MET A 59 14.73 11.87 -5.98
CA MET A 59 13.71 10.83 -5.99
C MET A 59 13.96 9.90 -7.16
N LYS A 60 13.89 8.60 -6.90
CA LYS A 60 13.97 7.56 -7.93
C LYS A 60 12.60 7.41 -8.58
N SER A 61 12.53 7.71 -9.87
CA SER A 61 11.33 7.57 -10.68
C SER A 61 11.61 6.75 -11.94
N MET A 62 10.57 6.42 -12.69
CA MET A 62 10.71 5.69 -13.96
C MET A 62 11.44 6.50 -15.04
N GLU A 63 11.27 7.83 -15.05
CA GLU A 63 11.95 8.72 -16.00
C GLU A 63 13.40 9.03 -15.58
N GLY A 64 13.85 8.47 -14.46
CA GLY A 64 15.17 8.67 -13.89
C GLY A 64 15.12 9.43 -12.56
N LEU A 65 16.19 10.16 -12.27
CA LEU A 65 16.34 10.87 -11.00
C LEU A 65 15.72 12.26 -11.08
N THR A 66 14.67 12.47 -10.28
CA THR A 66 14.02 13.78 -10.15
C THR A 66 14.60 14.50 -8.93
N ARG A 67 15.17 15.69 -9.11
CA ARG A 67 15.72 16.47 -7.99
C ARG A 67 14.59 16.89 -7.06
N VAL A 68 14.79 16.72 -5.74
CA VAL A 68 13.83 17.11 -4.70
C VAL A 68 14.29 18.40 -4.04
N ASP A 69 13.40 19.38 -3.95
CA ASP A 69 13.67 20.71 -3.41
C ASP A 69 13.13 20.87 -1.98
N VAL A 70 11.96 20.30 -1.71
CA VAL A 70 11.28 20.43 -0.42
C VAL A 70 10.73 19.08 0.06
N VAL A 71 11.00 18.74 1.31
CA VAL A 71 10.51 17.54 1.98
C VAL A 71 9.54 17.92 3.09
N LEU A 72 8.25 17.67 2.89
CA LEU A 72 7.26 17.67 3.97
C LEU A 72 7.41 16.37 4.76
N ARG A 73 7.94 16.47 5.98
CA ARG A 73 8.40 15.32 6.75
C ARG A 73 7.37 14.85 7.78
N ARG A 74 7.14 13.53 7.82
CA ARG A 74 6.38 12.79 8.84
C ARG A 74 7.20 11.70 9.52
N VAL A 75 8.51 11.90 9.56
CA VAL A 75 9.49 11.02 10.21
C VAL A 75 10.17 11.81 11.32
N ASP A 76 10.34 11.22 12.51
CA ASP A 76 10.99 11.88 13.66
C ASP A 76 12.45 12.25 13.37
N ASP A 77 12.95 13.34 13.97
CA ASP A 77 14.28 13.91 13.72
C ASP A 77 15.37 12.85 13.74
N SER A 78 15.46 12.10 14.84
CA SER A 78 16.50 11.08 15.04
C SER A 78 16.51 9.99 13.97
N LEU A 79 15.40 9.78 13.27
CA LEU A 79 15.26 8.72 12.28
C LEU A 79 15.58 9.19 10.87
N CYS A 80 15.76 10.49 10.61
CA CYS A 80 15.84 11.07 9.27
C CYS A 80 17.15 10.83 8.53
N ASP A 81 18.26 10.62 9.25
CA ASP A 81 19.57 10.38 8.65
C ASP A 81 20.33 9.32 9.45
N PRO A 82 20.55 8.12 8.91
CA PRO A 82 21.30 7.08 9.61
C PRO A 82 22.81 7.37 9.70
N VAL A 83 23.37 8.29 8.90
CA VAL A 83 24.80 8.59 8.92
C VAL A 83 25.13 9.52 10.09
N GLU A 84 24.33 10.55 10.32
CA GLU A 84 24.61 11.58 11.33
C GLU A 84 23.76 11.46 12.61
N LEU A 85 22.57 10.86 12.55
CA LEU A 85 21.64 10.83 13.68
C LEU A 85 21.55 9.45 14.33
N ARG A 86 20.88 8.49 13.69
CA ARG A 86 20.66 7.15 14.27
C ARG A 86 21.01 6.05 13.27
N SER A 87 22.16 5.42 13.48
CA SER A 87 22.74 4.41 12.59
C SER A 87 21.86 3.19 12.30
N ASN A 88 20.97 2.81 13.21
CA ASN A 88 20.04 1.70 12.99
C ASN A 88 18.67 2.13 12.42
N SER A 89 18.50 3.40 12.05
CA SER A 89 17.29 3.86 11.36
C SER A 89 17.23 3.30 9.94
N ARG A 90 16.09 2.72 9.58
CA ARG A 90 15.75 2.35 8.19
C ARG A 90 14.82 3.38 7.53
N MET A 91 14.40 4.40 8.28
CA MET A 91 13.36 5.35 7.89
C MET A 91 13.94 6.66 7.34
N GLY A 92 15.25 6.83 7.48
CA GLY A 92 15.97 8.03 7.05
C GLY A 92 16.65 7.84 5.71
N VAL A 93 17.04 8.96 5.11
CA VAL A 93 17.81 8.98 3.86
C VAL A 93 19.27 9.30 4.23
N PRO A 94 20.24 8.41 3.94
CA PRO A 94 21.64 8.65 4.24
C PRO A 94 22.14 9.98 3.63
N GLY A 95 22.70 10.86 4.46
CA GLY A 95 23.26 12.16 4.04
C GLY A 95 22.22 13.27 3.85
N LEU A 96 20.94 13.03 4.20
CA LEU A 96 19.88 14.04 4.13
C LEU A 96 20.20 15.29 4.96
N LEU A 97 20.79 15.09 6.15
CA LEU A 97 21.13 16.20 7.04
C LEU A 97 22.22 17.09 6.41
N GLU A 98 23.22 16.50 5.77
CA GLU A 98 24.26 17.23 5.03
C GLU A 98 23.66 18.08 3.90
N VAL A 99 22.76 17.51 3.09
CA VAL A 99 22.11 18.24 1.99
C VAL A 99 21.28 19.41 2.52
N ALA A 100 20.53 19.19 3.61
CA ALA A 100 19.73 20.23 4.26
C ALA A 100 20.61 21.34 4.85
N ARG A 101 21.71 20.99 5.51
CA ARG A 101 22.69 21.95 6.06
C ARG A 101 23.34 22.81 4.98
N ASN A 102 23.56 22.25 3.80
CA ASN A 102 24.10 22.95 2.65
C ASN A 102 23.05 23.82 1.91
N GLY A 103 21.81 23.89 2.41
CA GLY A 103 20.74 24.69 1.81
C GLY A 103 20.23 24.18 0.46
N ARG A 104 20.51 22.91 0.13
CA ARG A 104 20.16 22.32 -1.17
C ARG A 104 18.82 21.58 -1.18
N VAL A 105 18.23 21.39 0.00
CA VAL A 105 16.87 20.89 0.22
C VAL A 105 16.29 21.55 1.47
N VAL A 106 14.99 21.85 1.47
CA VAL A 106 14.28 22.34 2.66
C VAL A 106 13.47 21.21 3.28
N ILE A 107 13.63 20.99 4.60
CA ILE A 107 12.83 20.02 5.35
C ILE A 107 11.79 20.78 6.18
N ALA A 108 10.52 20.47 5.98
CA ALA A 108 9.39 21.07 6.68
C ALA A 108 8.68 20.01 7.55
N ASN A 109 8.66 20.11 8.88
CA ASN A 109 9.35 21.08 9.74
C ASN A 109 10.87 20.81 9.83
N PRO A 110 11.70 21.86 10.07
CA PRO A 110 13.15 21.72 10.16
C PRO A 110 13.58 20.71 11.22
N LEU A 111 14.68 20.00 10.96
CA LEU A 111 15.30 19.12 11.96
C LEU A 111 15.75 19.95 13.17
N GLY A 112 15.49 19.45 14.37
CA GLY A 112 15.76 20.14 15.63
C GLY A 112 14.60 20.98 16.16
N SER A 113 13.50 21.17 15.40
CA SER A 113 12.35 21.96 15.88
C SER A 113 11.69 21.37 17.12
N GLY A 114 11.91 20.08 17.41
CA GLY A 114 11.38 19.42 18.61
C GLY A 114 11.83 20.04 19.94
N ILE A 115 12.94 20.78 19.98
CA ILE A 115 13.36 21.51 21.19
C ILE A 115 12.31 22.51 21.66
N LEU A 116 11.52 23.06 20.73
CA LEU A 116 10.46 24.03 21.01
C LEU A 116 9.26 23.39 21.73
N GLU A 117 9.15 22.07 21.76
CA GLU A 117 8.14 21.34 22.52
C GLU A 117 8.54 21.09 23.98
N ASN A 118 9.75 21.49 24.39
CA ASN A 118 10.21 21.32 25.77
C ASN A 118 9.35 22.20 26.72
N PRO A 119 8.66 21.61 27.70
CA PRO A 119 7.73 22.35 28.55
C PRO A 119 8.44 23.37 29.47
N VAL A 120 9.76 23.26 29.68
CA VAL A 120 10.54 24.28 30.40
C VAL A 120 10.42 25.65 29.74
N LEU A 121 10.32 25.70 28.40
CA LEU A 121 10.19 26.95 27.67
C LEU A 121 8.92 27.73 28.04
N LEU A 122 7.87 27.05 28.53
CA LEU A 122 6.63 27.70 28.96
C LEU A 122 6.81 28.57 30.20
N LYS A 123 7.77 28.24 31.08
CA LYS A 123 8.14 29.08 32.22
C LYS A 123 8.68 30.43 31.76
N TYR A 124 9.54 30.41 30.74
CA TYR A 124 10.25 31.60 30.25
C TYR A 124 9.57 32.26 29.05
N LEU A 125 8.44 31.72 28.56
CA LEU A 125 7.78 32.19 27.34
C LEU A 125 7.42 33.70 27.36
N PRO A 126 6.97 34.29 28.49
CA PRO A 126 6.74 35.74 28.54
C PRO A 126 8.01 36.56 28.27
N GLU A 127 9.15 36.16 28.83
CA GLU A 127 10.45 36.82 28.63
C GLU A 127 10.99 36.59 27.22
N ILE A 128 10.89 35.36 26.73
CA ILE A 128 11.25 34.99 25.35
C ILE A 128 10.45 35.83 24.34
N SER A 129 9.13 35.96 24.54
CA SER A 129 8.26 36.77 23.68
C SER A 129 8.62 38.26 23.73
N LYS A 130 8.94 38.81 24.91
CA LYS A 130 9.43 40.19 25.02
C LYS A 130 10.74 40.39 24.27
N ALA A 131 11.69 39.47 24.43
CA ALA A 131 13.00 39.55 23.81
C ALA A 131 12.93 39.43 22.27
N LEU A 132 12.11 38.51 21.75
CA LEU A 132 12.04 38.23 20.31
C LEU A 132 11.01 39.08 19.56
N LEU A 133 9.89 39.44 20.20
CA LEU A 133 8.75 40.11 19.56
C LEU A 133 8.44 41.49 20.17
N GLY A 134 9.16 41.92 21.20
CA GLY A 134 8.96 43.21 21.88
C GLY A 134 7.68 43.29 22.73
N ARG A 135 6.99 42.16 22.97
CA ARG A 135 5.71 42.13 23.70
C ARG A 135 5.46 40.80 24.39
N GLU A 136 4.59 40.80 25.40
CA GLU A 136 4.12 39.57 26.03
C GLU A 136 3.18 38.75 25.12
N PRO A 137 3.05 37.44 25.33
CA PRO A 137 2.10 36.60 24.61
C PRO A 137 0.66 37.07 24.84
N ARG A 138 -0.12 37.22 23.76
CA ARG A 138 -1.56 37.54 23.86
C ARG A 138 -2.38 36.40 24.45
N LEU A 139 -1.92 35.16 24.23
CA LEU A 139 -2.48 33.95 24.83
C LEU A 139 -1.51 33.50 25.93
N ALA A 140 -1.98 33.52 27.17
CA ALA A 140 -1.20 33.06 28.31
C ALA A 140 -0.94 31.55 28.20
N SER A 141 0.27 31.13 28.55
CA SER A 141 0.61 29.72 28.70
C SER A 141 0.29 29.23 30.10
N VAL A 142 0.20 27.90 30.26
CA VAL A 142 0.05 27.29 31.57
C VAL A 142 1.26 27.62 32.45
N LYS A 143 1.00 28.02 33.70
CA LYS A 143 2.07 28.30 34.66
C LYS A 143 2.86 27.02 34.92
N THR A 144 4.17 27.13 34.71
CA THR A 144 5.09 26.00 34.68
C THR A 144 6.26 26.27 35.62
N TYR A 145 6.60 25.28 36.43
CA TYR A 145 7.68 25.29 37.41
C TYR A 145 8.74 24.28 36.95
N TRP A 146 9.99 24.70 36.79
CA TRP A 146 11.09 23.82 36.41
C TRP A 146 11.84 23.35 37.64
N CYS A 147 11.83 22.03 37.87
CA CYS A 147 12.37 21.45 39.10
C CYS A 147 13.89 21.62 39.25
N ALA A 148 14.63 22.08 38.23
CA ALA A 148 16.04 22.46 38.39
C ALA A 148 16.22 23.72 39.25
N ASP A 149 15.25 24.63 39.24
CA ASP A 149 15.27 25.83 40.06
C ASP A 149 14.83 25.47 41.48
N GLU A 150 15.63 25.85 42.48
CA GLU A 150 15.43 25.41 43.86
C GLU A 150 14.08 25.87 44.45
N ASP A 151 13.64 27.08 44.11
CA ASP A 151 12.34 27.63 44.51
C ASP A 151 11.17 26.85 43.90
N ASP A 152 11.28 26.53 42.62
CA ASP A 152 10.27 25.76 41.89
C ASP A 152 10.21 24.33 42.40
N LEU A 153 11.35 23.70 42.68
CA LEU A 153 11.42 22.37 43.26
C LEU A 153 10.73 22.35 44.62
N ARG A 154 10.99 23.34 45.49
CA ARG A 154 10.31 23.46 46.79
C ARG A 154 8.80 23.61 46.61
N PHE A 155 8.36 24.44 45.66
CA PHE A 155 6.95 24.62 45.36
C PHE A 155 6.29 23.34 44.84
N VAL A 156 6.93 22.65 43.89
CA VAL A 156 6.44 21.40 43.30
C VAL A 156 6.36 20.30 44.37
N SER A 157 7.38 20.17 45.22
CA SER A 157 7.39 19.18 46.29
C SER A 157 6.29 19.42 47.32
N ALA A 158 6.01 20.69 47.66
CA ALA A 158 4.94 21.04 48.58
C ALA A 158 3.52 20.89 47.98
N ASN A 159 3.37 21.05 46.66
CA ASN A 159 2.06 21.12 46.00
C ASN A 159 1.81 20.02 44.97
N ILE A 160 2.55 18.91 45.03
CA ILE A 160 2.52 17.86 44.00
C ILE A 160 1.11 17.35 43.67
N GLN A 161 0.20 17.32 44.64
CA GLN A 161 -1.18 16.85 44.46
C GLN A 161 -2.01 17.74 43.51
N GLN A 162 -1.65 19.02 43.40
CA GLN A 162 -2.36 20.00 42.58
C GLN A 162 -1.74 20.15 41.18
N LEU A 163 -0.58 19.54 40.95
CA LEU A 163 0.22 19.74 39.75
C LEU A 163 0.18 18.53 38.82
N ILE A 164 0.34 18.81 37.52
CA ILE A 164 0.67 17.81 36.52
C ILE A 164 2.19 17.78 36.40
N ILE A 165 2.79 16.65 36.76
CA ILE A 165 4.22 16.43 36.63
C ILE A 165 4.50 15.89 35.24
N LYS A 166 5.40 16.56 34.52
CA LYS A 166 5.80 16.18 33.16
C LYS A 166 7.31 16.05 33.04
N PRO A 167 7.81 15.05 32.30
CA PRO A 167 9.19 15.05 31.86
C PRO A 167 9.45 16.17 30.84
N ILE A 168 10.69 16.63 30.72
CA ILE A 168 11.08 17.65 29.73
C ILE A 168 11.22 17.11 28.30
N TYR A 169 11.29 15.78 28.14
CA TYR A 169 11.37 15.10 26.84
C TYR A 169 10.38 13.94 26.79
N ARG A 170 9.95 13.58 25.58
CA ARG A 170 9.12 12.40 25.35
C ARG A 170 10.02 11.18 25.20
N GLY A 171 9.71 10.09 25.90
CA GLY A 171 10.47 8.84 25.84
C GLY A 171 9.60 7.65 26.19
N SER A 172 10.02 6.46 25.76
CA SER A 172 9.32 5.21 26.08
C SER A 172 9.22 5.04 27.60
N GLY A 173 8.01 4.84 28.10
CA GLY A 173 7.74 4.60 29.53
C GLY A 173 7.68 5.85 30.42
N ILE A 174 7.83 7.06 29.87
CA ILE A 174 7.74 8.31 30.65
C ILE A 174 6.46 9.07 30.27
N THR A 175 5.50 9.11 31.19
CA THR A 175 4.21 9.75 30.97
C THR A 175 4.03 10.99 31.85
N SER A 176 3.17 11.89 31.40
CA SER A 176 2.70 12.99 32.25
C SER A 176 1.74 12.42 33.30
N VAL A 177 1.93 12.79 34.56
CA VAL A 177 1.15 12.24 35.67
C VAL A 177 0.53 13.37 36.47
N TRP A 178 -0.75 13.25 36.79
CA TRP A 178 -1.39 14.15 37.74
C TRP A 178 -1.09 13.67 39.16
N GLY A 179 -0.37 14.47 39.96
CA GLY A 179 0.04 14.06 41.30
C GLY A 179 -1.13 13.75 42.22
N GLY A 180 -2.28 14.41 42.04
CA GLY A 180 -3.50 14.15 42.82
C GLY A 180 -4.18 12.82 42.53
N SER A 181 -3.89 12.17 41.40
CA SER A 181 -4.38 10.80 41.11
C SER A 181 -3.52 9.69 41.71
N LEU A 182 -2.35 10.03 42.26
CA LEU A 182 -1.41 9.06 42.82
C LEU A 182 -1.70 8.79 44.29
N SER A 183 -1.45 7.55 44.73
CA SER A 183 -1.43 7.20 46.15
C SER A 183 -0.28 7.92 46.87
N ALA A 184 -0.35 8.00 48.21
CA ALA A 184 0.72 8.62 49.01
C ALA A 184 2.10 7.97 48.75
N ASP A 185 2.15 6.65 48.56
CA ASP A 185 3.39 5.92 48.26
C ASP A 185 3.91 6.27 46.87
N GLN A 186 3.02 6.34 45.88
CA GLN A 186 3.37 6.73 44.52
C GLN A 186 3.86 8.19 44.45
N GLN A 187 3.24 9.10 45.21
CA GLN A 187 3.71 10.49 45.33
C GLN A 187 5.11 10.56 45.94
N ARG A 188 5.37 9.83 47.02
CA ARG A 188 6.70 9.76 47.65
C ARG A 188 7.76 9.24 46.67
N ASN A 189 7.45 8.18 45.93
CA ASN A 189 8.35 7.62 44.92
C ASN A 189 8.61 8.60 43.76
N LEU A 190 7.57 9.30 43.30
CA LEU A 190 7.70 10.32 42.26
C LEU A 190 8.56 11.49 42.74
N LEU A 191 8.35 11.99 43.96
CA LEU A 191 9.18 13.04 44.55
C LEU A 191 10.64 12.60 44.70
N ALA A 192 10.90 11.38 45.19
CA ALA A 192 12.26 10.85 45.26
C ALA A 192 12.93 10.79 43.89
N THR A 193 12.17 10.45 42.84
CA THR A 193 12.66 10.46 41.46
C THR A 193 12.97 11.87 40.98
N ILE A 194 12.07 12.84 41.22
CA ILE A 194 12.27 14.25 40.87
C ILE A 194 13.51 14.79 41.60
N HIS A 195 13.68 14.54 42.90
CA HIS A 195 14.84 15.00 43.66
C HIS A 195 16.17 14.42 43.17
N ARG A 196 16.15 13.21 42.59
CA ARG A 196 17.35 12.59 42.01
C ARG A 196 17.75 13.21 40.68
N THR A 197 16.78 13.57 39.84
CA THR A 197 17.03 14.18 38.52
C THR A 197 16.15 15.42 38.29
N PRO A 198 16.30 16.48 39.10
CA PRO A 198 15.37 17.63 39.11
C PRO A 198 15.27 18.33 37.75
N HIS A 199 16.39 18.42 37.04
CA HIS A 199 16.45 19.04 35.71
C HIS A 199 15.57 18.36 34.65
N GLN A 200 15.15 17.11 34.85
CA GLN A 200 14.35 16.35 33.89
C GLN A 200 12.84 16.52 34.05
N PHE A 201 12.38 17.28 35.05
CA PHE A 201 10.95 17.40 35.37
C PHE A 201 10.48 18.84 35.45
N VAL A 202 9.21 19.03 35.10
CA VAL A 202 8.45 20.25 35.35
C VAL A 202 7.15 19.93 36.08
N GLY A 203 6.69 20.84 36.92
CA GLY A 203 5.32 20.86 37.43
C GLY A 203 4.50 21.90 36.66
N GLN A 204 3.29 21.56 36.23
CA GLN A 204 2.37 22.49 35.60
C GLN A 204 1.07 22.60 36.39
N GLU A 205 0.54 23.81 36.49
CA GLU A 205 -0.79 24.01 37.06
C GLU A 205 -1.84 23.30 36.22
N ARG A 206 -2.83 22.73 36.90
CA ARG A 206 -3.94 22.08 36.22
C ARG A 206 -4.91 23.15 35.72
N LEU A 207 -5.11 23.18 34.40
CA LEU A 207 -6.17 23.98 33.80
C LEU A 207 -7.50 23.21 33.85
N GLU A 208 -8.55 23.88 34.30
CA GLU A 208 -9.91 23.38 34.11
C GLU A 208 -10.27 23.48 32.63
N LYS A 209 -10.67 22.35 32.05
CA LYS A 209 -11.03 22.29 30.63
C LYS A 209 -12.43 22.85 30.46
N SER A 210 -12.65 23.63 29.40
CA SER A 210 -13.99 24.06 29.03
C SER A 210 -14.84 22.85 28.60
N HIS A 211 -16.11 22.84 29.00
CA HIS A 211 -17.05 21.79 28.60
C HIS A 211 -17.88 22.22 27.40
N ILE A 212 -18.15 21.26 26.50
CA ILE A 212 -19.07 21.42 25.38
C ILE A 212 -20.17 20.36 25.45
N PRO A 213 -21.41 20.67 25.02
CA PRO A 213 -22.54 19.75 25.11
C PRO A 213 -22.39 18.59 24.12
N THR A 214 -22.39 17.36 24.60
CA THR A 214 -22.28 16.13 23.79
C THR A 214 -23.52 15.27 23.99
N PHE A 215 -24.10 14.77 22.90
CA PHE A 215 -25.24 13.87 22.95
C PHE A 215 -24.77 12.45 23.30
N SER A 216 -25.18 11.95 24.46
CA SER A 216 -24.87 10.63 25.00
C SER A 216 -26.06 10.14 25.82
N ASP A 217 -26.37 8.85 25.79
CA ASP A 217 -27.43 8.25 26.60
C ASP A 217 -28.77 8.98 26.44
N MET A 218 -29.13 9.32 25.20
CA MET A 218 -30.34 10.07 24.83
C MET A 218 -30.47 11.45 25.50
N SER A 219 -29.36 12.03 25.97
CA SER A 219 -29.33 13.32 26.67
C SER A 219 -28.12 14.18 26.27
N LEU A 220 -28.21 15.49 26.44
CA LEU A 220 -27.06 16.38 26.27
C LEU A 220 -26.30 16.46 27.59
N GLN A 221 -25.05 15.99 27.60
CA GLN A 221 -24.17 16.01 28.76
C GLN A 221 -22.95 16.92 28.50
N PRO A 222 -22.50 17.72 29.49
CA PRO A 222 -21.28 18.50 29.34
C PRO A 222 -20.06 17.58 29.36
N ARG A 223 -19.19 17.69 28.35
CA ARG A 223 -17.93 16.94 28.27
C ARG A 223 -16.75 17.91 28.12
N PRO A 224 -15.62 17.70 28.83
CA PRO A 224 -14.46 18.56 28.68
C PRO A 224 -13.92 18.46 27.24
N ALA A 225 -13.41 19.55 26.70
CA ALA A 225 -12.92 19.61 25.33
C ALA A 225 -11.56 20.28 25.21
N ILE A 226 -10.82 19.91 24.17
CA ILE A 226 -9.57 20.55 23.74
C ILE A 226 -9.67 20.84 22.25
N LEU A 227 -9.32 22.08 21.87
CA LEU A 227 -9.22 22.50 20.48
C LEU A 227 -7.75 22.50 20.06
N ARG A 228 -7.44 21.80 18.96
CA ARG A 228 -6.17 21.90 18.27
C ARG A 228 -6.37 22.65 16.95
N THR A 229 -5.77 23.82 16.84
CA THR A 229 -5.70 24.58 15.58
C THR A 229 -4.35 24.36 14.91
N PHE A 230 -4.28 24.69 13.62
CA PHE A 230 -3.07 24.55 12.81
C PHE A 230 -2.75 25.90 12.18
N SER A 231 -1.47 26.26 12.18
CA SER A 231 -1.00 27.50 11.56
C SER A 231 0.04 27.21 10.49
N VAL A 232 0.07 28.04 9.46
CA VAL A 232 1.04 27.99 8.38
C VAL A 232 1.81 29.31 8.39
N ALA A 233 3.14 29.23 8.32
CA ALA A 233 3.97 30.42 8.22
C ALA A 233 3.72 31.13 6.88
N THR A 234 3.62 32.45 6.91
CA THR A 234 3.69 33.34 5.75
C THR A 234 5.05 34.05 5.74
N ASP A 235 5.29 35.00 4.83
CA ASP A 235 6.60 35.64 4.72
C ASP A 235 6.95 36.54 5.91
N SER A 236 5.94 37.02 6.64
CA SER A 236 6.11 37.95 7.76
C SER A 236 5.31 37.59 9.01
N SER A 237 4.52 36.52 9.00
CA SER A 237 3.63 36.15 10.11
C SER A 237 3.26 34.67 10.08
N TYR A 238 2.35 34.27 10.97
CA TYR A 238 1.67 32.97 10.93
C TYR A 238 0.19 33.20 10.68
N MET A 239 -0.37 32.38 9.80
CA MET A 239 -1.80 32.35 9.53
C MET A 239 -2.40 31.11 10.15
N VAL A 240 -3.34 31.30 11.08
CA VAL A 240 -4.15 30.21 11.64
C VAL A 240 -5.19 29.81 10.61
N MET A 241 -5.31 28.52 10.32
CA MET A 241 -6.32 28.01 9.40
C MET A 241 -7.71 28.08 10.06
N PRO A 242 -8.77 28.50 9.34
CA PRO A 242 -10.12 28.55 9.87
C PRO A 242 -10.62 27.12 10.12
N GLY A 243 -10.65 26.72 11.38
CA GLY A 243 -11.06 25.38 11.81
C GLY A 243 -10.10 24.79 12.83
N GLY A 244 -10.29 23.50 13.11
CA GLY A 244 -9.43 22.77 14.03
C GLY A 244 -9.99 21.39 14.36
N MET A 245 -9.19 20.62 15.07
CA MET A 245 -9.58 19.33 15.61
C MET A 245 -10.02 19.52 17.05
N THR A 246 -11.33 19.50 17.30
CA THR A 246 -11.90 19.51 18.65
C THR A 246 -12.04 18.08 19.14
N ARG A 247 -11.47 17.76 20.29
CA ARG A 247 -11.63 16.45 20.95
C ARG A 247 -12.36 16.59 22.27
N ILE A 248 -13.18 15.60 22.60
CA ILE A 248 -13.99 15.56 23.83
C ILE A 248 -13.57 14.40 24.73
N GLY A 249 -13.78 14.57 26.05
CA GLY A 249 -13.55 13.51 27.02
C GLY A 249 -14.66 12.46 27.06
N ASP A 250 -14.25 11.20 27.31
CA ASP A 250 -15.13 10.02 27.32
C ASP A 250 -16.07 9.95 28.53
N SER A 251 -15.85 10.80 29.56
CA SER A 251 -16.77 10.96 30.70
C SER A 251 -16.94 12.44 31.09
N PRO A 252 -18.06 12.84 31.73
CA PRO A 252 -18.30 14.23 32.15
C PRO A 252 -17.23 14.82 33.08
N GLY A 253 -16.59 13.96 33.90
CA GLY A 253 -15.45 14.28 34.76
C GLY A 253 -14.10 13.78 34.23
N GLY A 254 -14.04 13.34 32.97
CA GLY A 254 -12.89 12.66 32.38
C GLY A 254 -11.62 13.50 32.38
N LEU A 255 -10.56 12.94 32.98
CA LEU A 255 -9.29 13.64 33.19
C LEU A 255 -8.38 13.62 31.96
N ALA A 256 -8.42 12.54 31.18
CA ALA A 256 -7.57 12.34 30.01
C ALA A 256 -8.35 12.59 28.72
N ILE A 257 -7.82 13.50 27.88
CA ILE A 257 -8.17 13.58 26.46
C ILE A 257 -6.83 13.40 25.77
N SER A 258 -6.62 12.22 25.20
CA SER A 258 -5.34 11.85 24.59
C SER A 258 -5.56 11.55 23.12
N MET A 259 -4.56 11.88 22.30
CA MET A 259 -4.60 11.50 20.90
C MET A 259 -4.55 10.00 20.68
N GLN A 260 -3.87 9.28 21.58
CA GLN A 260 -3.60 7.84 21.50
C GLN A 260 -4.73 6.97 22.08
N SER A 261 -5.66 7.57 22.84
CA SER A 261 -6.72 6.84 23.55
C SER A 261 -8.05 6.76 22.78
N GLY A 262 -8.09 7.21 21.52
CA GLY A 262 -9.30 7.13 20.69
C GLY A 262 -10.43 8.08 21.07
N SER A 263 -10.15 9.17 21.82
CA SER A 263 -11.17 10.13 22.25
C SER A 263 -11.97 10.70 21.05
N PRO A 264 -13.31 10.77 21.13
CA PRO A 264 -14.15 11.27 20.04
C PRO A 264 -13.81 12.70 19.63
N SER A 265 -14.02 13.01 18.35
CA SER A 265 -13.83 14.34 17.78
C SER A 265 -15.16 15.02 17.44
N LYS A 266 -15.14 16.34 17.42
CA LYS A 266 -16.21 17.17 16.86
C LYS A 266 -15.68 18.09 15.79
N ASP A 267 -16.56 18.43 14.87
CA ASP A 267 -16.34 19.51 13.92
C ASP A 267 -16.18 20.86 14.67
N THR A 268 -15.32 21.73 14.14
CA THR A 268 -15.01 23.04 14.72
C THR A 268 -15.45 24.12 13.75
N TRP A 269 -16.59 24.74 14.01
CA TRP A 269 -17.10 25.81 13.17
C TRP A 269 -16.49 27.15 13.55
N VAL A 270 -15.81 27.78 12.59
CA VAL A 270 -15.38 29.18 12.67
C VAL A 270 -16.39 30.01 11.88
N THR A 271 -17.16 30.84 12.56
CA THR A 271 -18.19 31.65 11.92
C THR A 271 -17.55 32.79 11.12
N ALA A 272 -18.07 33.04 9.92
CA ALA A 272 -17.68 34.16 9.07
C ALA A 272 -18.86 35.13 8.92
N THR A 273 -18.57 36.43 8.93
CA THR A 273 -19.57 37.49 8.68
C THR A 273 -19.88 37.66 7.19
N GLU A 274 -19.05 37.10 6.31
CA GLU A 274 -19.21 37.08 4.85
C GLU A 274 -18.95 35.66 4.33
N PRO A 275 -19.52 35.28 3.16
CA PRO A 275 -19.17 34.01 2.51
C PRO A 275 -17.67 33.91 2.29
N GLU A 276 -17.09 32.73 2.54
CA GLU A 276 -15.67 32.51 2.29
C GLU A 276 -15.37 32.75 0.80
N ARG A 277 -14.44 33.67 0.52
CA ARG A 277 -13.93 33.83 -0.84
C ARG A 277 -13.12 32.59 -1.19
N ASN A 278 -13.49 31.88 -2.26
CA ASN A 278 -12.73 30.75 -2.79
C ASN A 278 -11.33 31.22 -3.24
N VAL A 279 -10.34 31.14 -2.35
CA VAL A 279 -8.94 31.51 -2.63
C VAL A 279 -8.28 30.56 -3.65
N GLU A 280 -8.92 29.44 -3.98
CA GLU A 280 -8.40 28.44 -4.92
C GLU A 280 -8.09 29.01 -6.32
N SER A 281 -8.74 30.11 -6.73
CA SER A 281 -8.59 30.67 -8.08
C SER A 281 -7.71 31.92 -8.21
N GLU A 282 -7.20 32.55 -7.14
CA GLU A 282 -6.52 33.86 -7.28
C GLU A 282 -5.01 33.85 -7.00
N ALA A 283 -4.45 32.78 -6.41
CA ALA A 283 -3.08 32.82 -5.88
C ALA A 283 -2.15 31.67 -6.30
N ILE A 284 -2.53 30.86 -7.28
CA ILE A 284 -1.61 29.89 -7.88
C ILE A 284 -0.88 30.62 -9.03
N PRO A 285 0.45 30.87 -8.92
CA PRO A 285 1.23 31.45 -10.01
C PRO A 285 0.92 30.76 -11.35
N GLU A 286 0.85 31.53 -12.43
CA GLU A 286 0.53 31.02 -13.77
C GLU A 286 1.48 29.88 -14.20
N ALA A 287 2.73 29.90 -13.74
CA ALA A 287 3.70 28.81 -13.89
C ALA A 287 3.22 27.46 -13.32
N LEU A 288 2.52 27.46 -12.18
CA LEU A 288 1.91 26.28 -11.56
C LEU A 288 0.61 25.82 -12.25
N ARG A 289 0.01 26.66 -13.09
CA ARG A 289 -1.18 26.33 -13.91
C ARG A 289 -0.82 25.72 -15.26
N MET A 290 0.23 26.25 -15.88
CA MET A 290 0.70 25.88 -17.23
C MET A 290 1.26 24.46 -17.34
N HIS A 291 1.72 23.87 -16.24
CA HIS A 291 2.29 22.51 -16.19
C HIS A 291 1.30 21.47 -15.65
N GLY A 292 0.01 21.80 -15.63
CA GLY A 292 -1.09 20.92 -15.25
C GLY A 292 -1.42 19.86 -16.28
N ASP A 293 -0.43 19.35 -17.01
CA ASP A 293 -0.64 18.10 -17.73
C ASP A 293 -0.64 17.00 -16.68
N ALA A 294 -1.76 16.30 -16.55
CA ALA A 294 -1.97 15.22 -15.59
C ALA A 294 -1.00 14.03 -15.79
N SER A 295 -0.07 14.15 -16.72
CA SER A 295 0.96 13.20 -17.13
C SER A 295 2.22 13.20 -16.24
N LEU A 296 2.47 14.22 -15.40
CA LEU A 296 3.80 14.46 -14.80
C LEU A 296 3.89 14.42 -13.26
N VAL A 297 3.01 13.70 -12.56
CA VAL A 297 3.39 13.26 -11.19
C VAL A 297 4.38 12.11 -11.35
N SER A 298 5.67 12.46 -11.34
CA SER A 298 6.77 11.50 -11.31
C SER A 298 6.56 10.55 -10.13
N LEU A 299 6.16 9.31 -10.42
CA LEU A 299 5.87 8.31 -9.41
C LEU A 299 7.17 7.68 -8.89
N PRO A 300 7.29 7.43 -7.58
CA PRO A 300 8.41 6.66 -7.05
C PRO A 300 8.47 5.27 -7.70
N SER A 301 9.67 4.79 -8.03
CA SER A 301 9.86 3.46 -8.63
C SER A 301 9.21 2.35 -7.80
N ARG A 302 9.25 2.45 -6.47
CA ARG A 302 8.57 1.52 -5.54
C ARG A 302 7.06 1.44 -5.81
N VAL A 303 6.39 2.56 -6.01
CA VAL A 303 4.94 2.60 -6.24
C VAL A 303 4.60 1.90 -7.56
N VAL A 304 5.38 2.17 -8.60
CA VAL A 304 5.24 1.52 -9.92
C VAL A 304 5.49 0.01 -9.85
N GLU A 305 6.55 -0.40 -9.14
CA GLU A 305 6.88 -1.80 -8.88
C GLU A 305 5.75 -2.52 -8.12
N ASN A 306 5.19 -1.89 -7.09
CA ASN A 306 4.07 -2.46 -6.33
C ASN A 306 2.80 -2.60 -7.19
N LEU A 307 2.51 -1.65 -8.09
CA LEU A 307 1.40 -1.78 -9.03
C LEU A 307 1.61 -2.93 -10.03
N TYR A 308 2.82 -3.10 -10.54
CA TYR A 308 3.19 -4.24 -11.38
C TYR A 308 2.96 -5.58 -10.64
N TRP A 309 3.47 -5.68 -9.41
CA TRP A 309 3.31 -6.89 -8.60
C TRP A 309 1.87 -7.12 -8.15
N MET A 310 1.12 -6.07 -7.83
CA MET A 310 -0.31 -6.18 -7.52
C MET A 310 -1.07 -6.81 -8.70
N GLY A 311 -0.79 -6.37 -9.93
CA GLY A 311 -1.35 -6.96 -11.15
C GLY A 311 -0.98 -8.44 -11.32
N ARG A 312 0.29 -8.80 -11.08
CA ARG A 312 0.75 -10.20 -11.12
C ARG A 312 0.07 -11.06 -10.05
N TYR A 313 0.07 -10.62 -8.79
CA TYR A 313 -0.48 -11.40 -7.69
C TYR A 313 -2.00 -11.59 -7.82
N ALA A 314 -2.73 -10.55 -8.26
CA ALA A 314 -4.16 -10.67 -8.53
C ALA A 314 -4.45 -11.72 -9.60
N GLU A 315 -3.70 -11.70 -10.71
CA GLU A 315 -3.85 -12.67 -11.79
C GLU A 315 -3.46 -14.09 -11.37
N ARG A 316 -2.36 -14.23 -10.61
CA ARG A 316 -1.91 -15.52 -10.07
C ARG A 316 -2.94 -16.14 -9.14
N ALA A 317 -3.51 -15.33 -8.24
CA ALA A 317 -4.59 -15.78 -7.35
C ALA A 317 -5.83 -16.18 -8.15
N GLU A 318 -6.25 -15.39 -9.15
CA GLU A 318 -7.39 -15.72 -10.01
C GLU A 318 -7.18 -17.05 -10.74
N ALA A 319 -6.00 -17.24 -11.34
CA ALA A 319 -5.66 -18.46 -12.07
C ALA A 319 -5.67 -19.70 -11.16
N GLY A 320 -5.05 -19.60 -9.98
CA GLY A 320 -5.04 -20.67 -8.97
C GLY A 320 -6.44 -21.02 -8.48
N LEU A 321 -7.25 -20.03 -8.13
CA LEU A 321 -8.64 -20.22 -7.68
C LEU A 321 -9.52 -20.87 -8.76
N ARG A 322 -9.42 -20.41 -10.02
CA ARG A 322 -10.19 -21.00 -11.14
C ARG A 322 -9.80 -22.44 -11.41
N LEU A 323 -8.50 -22.76 -11.33
CA LEU A 323 -8.03 -24.13 -11.46
C LEU A 323 -8.55 -25.00 -10.32
N LEU A 324 -8.41 -24.55 -9.06
CA LEU A 324 -8.91 -25.27 -7.89
C LEU A 324 -10.41 -25.56 -7.98
N ARG A 325 -11.22 -24.58 -8.34
CA ARG A 325 -12.66 -24.78 -8.60
C ARG A 325 -12.90 -25.84 -9.67
N THR A 326 -12.14 -25.78 -10.77
CA THR A 326 -12.25 -26.78 -11.84
C THR A 326 -11.89 -28.17 -11.32
N VAL A 327 -10.82 -28.30 -10.54
CA VAL A 327 -10.38 -29.57 -9.96
C VAL A 327 -11.42 -30.11 -8.97
N PHE A 328 -11.96 -29.28 -8.08
CA PHE A 328 -13.01 -29.70 -7.14
C PHE A 328 -14.25 -30.22 -7.85
N VAL A 329 -14.74 -29.50 -8.87
CA VAL A 329 -15.89 -29.95 -9.67
C VAL A 329 -15.61 -31.28 -10.38
N GLN A 330 -14.37 -31.53 -10.84
CA GLN A 330 -14.01 -32.78 -11.50
C GLN A 330 -13.82 -33.94 -10.51
N LEU A 331 -13.27 -33.70 -9.32
CA LEU A 331 -13.05 -34.72 -8.29
C LEU A 331 -14.36 -35.12 -7.59
N ASN A 332 -15.27 -34.16 -7.37
CA ASN A 332 -16.55 -34.36 -6.70
C ASN A 332 -17.71 -34.62 -7.69
N GLY A 333 -17.42 -34.75 -9.00
CA GLY A 333 -18.42 -35.00 -10.03
C GLY A 333 -19.08 -36.38 -9.93
N GLU A 334 -20.29 -36.52 -10.49
CA GLU A 334 -21.02 -37.80 -10.50
C GLU A 334 -20.30 -38.90 -11.29
N GLU A 335 -19.59 -38.52 -12.36
CA GLU A 335 -18.81 -39.44 -13.17
C GLU A 335 -17.34 -39.46 -12.70
N PRO A 336 -16.81 -40.62 -12.27
CA PRO A 336 -15.43 -40.71 -11.83
C PRO A 336 -14.48 -40.47 -12.99
N ILE A 337 -13.53 -39.56 -12.80
CA ILE A 337 -12.45 -39.31 -13.75
C ILE A 337 -11.36 -40.39 -13.65
N SER A 338 -10.63 -40.62 -14.74
CA SER A 338 -9.52 -41.58 -14.76
C SER A 338 -8.39 -41.18 -13.81
N THR A 339 -7.71 -42.14 -13.18
CA THR A 339 -6.56 -41.92 -12.29
C THR A 339 -5.46 -41.08 -12.93
N GLU A 340 -5.23 -41.24 -14.24
CA GLU A 340 -4.27 -40.42 -15.00
C GLU A 340 -4.68 -38.95 -15.06
N ALA A 341 -5.96 -38.66 -15.31
CA ALA A 341 -6.49 -37.30 -15.32
C ALA A 341 -6.43 -36.67 -13.92
N THR A 342 -6.82 -37.42 -12.88
CA THR A 342 -6.69 -36.98 -11.47
C THR A 342 -5.26 -36.55 -11.15
N ARG A 343 -4.28 -37.41 -11.46
CA ARG A 343 -2.87 -37.12 -11.22
C ARG A 343 -2.42 -35.86 -11.96
N ILE A 344 -2.75 -35.72 -13.25
CA ILE A 344 -2.35 -34.55 -14.06
C ILE A 344 -3.00 -33.27 -13.53
N LEU A 345 -4.27 -33.31 -13.11
CA LEU A 345 -4.98 -32.16 -12.53
C LEU A 345 -4.38 -31.73 -11.19
N LEU A 346 -4.04 -32.67 -10.31
CA LEU A 346 -3.37 -32.37 -9.05
C LEU A 346 -1.93 -31.83 -9.27
N GLU A 347 -1.19 -32.41 -10.20
CA GLU A 347 0.10 -31.86 -10.65
C GLU A 347 -0.05 -30.43 -11.21
N ALA A 348 -1.15 -30.15 -11.93
CA ALA A 348 -1.46 -28.82 -12.44
C ALA A 348 -1.66 -27.81 -11.31
N VAL A 349 -2.40 -28.17 -10.26
CA VAL A 349 -2.57 -27.31 -9.06
C VAL A 349 -1.22 -26.90 -8.52
N THR A 350 -0.28 -27.84 -8.37
CA THR A 350 1.04 -27.55 -7.81
C THR A 350 1.87 -26.61 -8.68
N ARG A 351 1.85 -26.80 -10.01
CA ARG A 351 2.66 -25.98 -10.92
C ARG A 351 2.09 -24.58 -11.13
N VAL A 352 0.78 -24.47 -11.30
CA VAL A 352 0.08 -23.19 -11.50
C VAL A 352 0.17 -22.31 -10.26
N THR A 353 0.00 -22.90 -9.07
CA THR A 353 0.14 -22.16 -7.81
C THR A 353 1.61 -21.98 -7.39
N GLY A 354 2.54 -22.79 -7.91
CA GLY A 354 3.94 -22.76 -7.50
C GLY A 354 4.22 -23.41 -6.13
N THR A 355 3.28 -24.19 -5.61
CA THR A 355 3.34 -24.79 -4.27
C THR A 355 4.17 -26.08 -4.22
N GLN A 356 5.39 -26.06 -4.75
CA GLN A 356 6.27 -27.25 -4.75
C GLN A 356 6.65 -27.70 -3.31
N PRO A 357 6.90 -29.00 -3.06
CA PRO A 357 6.82 -30.11 -4.02
C PRO A 357 5.39 -30.56 -4.34
N GLY A 358 4.42 -30.28 -3.48
CA GLY A 358 2.99 -30.57 -3.68
C GLY A 358 2.70 -31.95 -4.26
N PHE A 359 1.94 -31.99 -5.36
CA PHE A 359 1.57 -33.21 -6.08
C PHE A 359 2.62 -33.67 -7.12
N ILE A 360 3.77 -32.99 -7.24
CA ILE A 360 4.80 -33.38 -8.21
C ILE A 360 5.48 -34.67 -7.76
N LYS A 361 5.30 -35.73 -8.56
CA LYS A 361 5.81 -37.08 -8.24
C LYS A 361 5.36 -37.55 -6.85
N ALA A 362 4.15 -37.15 -6.44
CA ALA A 362 3.58 -37.51 -5.15
C ALA A 362 3.36 -39.03 -5.00
N PRO A 363 3.41 -39.57 -3.76
CA PRO A 363 3.09 -40.96 -3.51
C PRO A 363 1.61 -41.26 -3.80
N ALA A 364 1.30 -42.50 -4.16
CA ALA A 364 -0.07 -42.93 -4.47
C ALA A 364 -1.06 -42.60 -3.34
N SER A 365 -0.65 -42.73 -2.07
CA SER A 365 -1.46 -42.38 -0.90
C SER A 365 -1.92 -40.93 -0.89
N LEU A 366 -1.09 -39.99 -1.36
CA LEU A 366 -1.45 -38.57 -1.44
C LEU A 366 -2.38 -38.27 -2.62
N LEU A 367 -2.29 -39.07 -3.69
CA LEU A 367 -3.18 -38.93 -4.85
C LEU A 367 -4.57 -39.53 -4.58
N GLU A 368 -4.64 -40.53 -3.71
CA GLU A 368 -5.89 -41.17 -3.25
C GLU A 368 -6.64 -40.28 -2.24
N GLU A 369 -5.91 -39.56 -1.37
CA GLU A 369 -6.48 -38.63 -0.38
C GLU A 369 -5.83 -37.23 -0.51
N PRO A 370 -6.18 -36.43 -1.53
CA PRO A 370 -5.52 -35.16 -1.82
C PRO A 370 -5.96 -34.00 -0.92
N ASP A 371 -7.01 -34.19 -0.11
CA ASP A 371 -7.75 -33.10 0.54
C ASP A 371 -6.89 -32.24 1.48
N GLU A 372 -6.09 -32.88 2.34
CA GLU A 372 -5.24 -32.17 3.30
C GLU A 372 -4.23 -31.26 2.56
N GLU A 373 -3.70 -31.73 1.44
CA GLU A 373 -2.74 -30.98 0.64
C GLU A 373 -3.41 -29.86 -0.15
N LEU A 374 -4.60 -30.08 -0.70
CA LEU A 374 -5.40 -29.04 -1.35
C LEU A 374 -5.79 -27.92 -0.37
N LEU A 375 -6.15 -28.26 0.87
CA LEU A 375 -6.40 -27.28 1.93
C LEU A 375 -5.14 -26.45 2.23
N LYS A 376 -3.95 -27.07 2.30
CA LYS A 376 -2.69 -26.34 2.47
C LYS A 376 -2.40 -25.39 1.31
N VAL A 377 -2.68 -25.79 0.07
CA VAL A 377 -2.54 -24.91 -1.11
C VAL A 377 -3.45 -23.67 -1.02
N ILE A 378 -4.55 -23.76 -0.29
CA ILE A 378 -5.51 -22.66 -0.13
C ILE A 378 -5.18 -21.80 1.11
N GLN A 379 -5.08 -22.43 2.28
CA GLN A 379 -5.15 -21.78 3.60
C GLN A 379 -3.78 -21.43 4.21
N ASP A 380 -2.68 -22.07 3.78
CA ASP A 380 -1.37 -21.87 4.40
C ASP A 380 -0.74 -20.55 3.94
N GLY A 381 -0.88 -19.49 4.76
CA GLY A 381 -0.30 -18.17 4.47
C GLY A 381 1.23 -18.12 4.47
N THR A 382 1.92 -19.15 4.99
CA THR A 382 3.39 -19.22 5.05
C THR A 382 3.99 -19.95 3.85
N ARG A 383 3.20 -20.77 3.17
CA ARG A 383 3.62 -21.51 1.99
C ARG A 383 3.60 -20.61 0.76
N VAL A 384 4.78 -20.37 0.19
CA VAL A 384 4.94 -19.63 -1.06
C VAL A 384 4.08 -20.28 -2.15
N GLY A 385 3.31 -19.44 -2.86
CA GLY A 385 2.44 -19.86 -3.94
C GLY A 385 1.03 -20.29 -3.52
N SER A 386 0.77 -20.48 -2.23
CA SER A 386 -0.60 -20.73 -1.76
C SER A 386 -1.52 -19.55 -2.12
N ILE A 387 -2.83 -19.80 -2.17
CA ILE A 387 -3.82 -18.76 -2.45
C ILE A 387 -3.73 -17.65 -1.40
N ARG A 388 -3.73 -18.01 -0.11
CA ARG A 388 -3.60 -17.03 0.99
C ARG A 388 -2.28 -16.27 0.94
N SER A 389 -1.14 -16.92 0.68
CA SER A 389 0.16 -16.25 0.57
C SER A 389 0.20 -15.26 -0.60
N THR A 390 -0.36 -15.65 -1.75
CA THR A 390 -0.44 -14.83 -2.96
C THR A 390 -1.34 -13.62 -2.76
N LEU A 391 -2.54 -13.80 -2.18
CA LEU A 391 -3.45 -12.70 -1.86
C LEU A 391 -2.87 -11.75 -0.81
N ASN A 392 -2.20 -12.27 0.24
CA ASN A 392 -1.49 -11.41 1.20
C ASN A 392 -0.41 -10.55 0.52
N SER A 393 0.29 -11.09 -0.47
CA SER A 393 1.29 -10.35 -1.25
C SER A 393 0.63 -9.28 -2.14
N MET A 394 -0.52 -9.59 -2.74
CA MET A 394 -1.36 -8.61 -3.46
C MET A 394 -1.83 -7.48 -2.54
N LEU A 395 -2.39 -7.81 -1.37
CA LEU A 395 -2.87 -6.84 -0.38
C LEU A 395 -1.74 -5.92 0.10
N THR A 396 -0.55 -6.49 0.36
CA THR A 396 0.65 -5.71 0.73
C THR A 396 1.04 -4.75 -0.40
N SER A 397 1.06 -5.21 -1.64
CA SER A 397 1.40 -4.38 -2.81
C SER A 397 0.38 -3.26 -3.02
N ALA A 398 -0.91 -3.57 -2.89
CA ALA A 398 -2.00 -2.60 -3.00
C ALA A 398 -1.86 -1.51 -1.93
N GLU A 399 -1.54 -1.89 -0.70
CA GLU A 399 -1.39 -0.95 0.41
C GLU A 399 -0.16 -0.02 0.24
N GLU A 400 0.92 -0.47 -0.40
CA GLU A 400 2.10 0.35 -0.72
C GLU A 400 1.87 1.37 -1.86
N SER A 401 0.77 1.23 -2.61
CA SER A 401 0.34 2.11 -3.72
C SER A 401 -1.05 2.72 -3.51
N LYS A 402 -1.55 2.70 -2.27
CA LYS A 402 -2.94 3.02 -1.91
C LYS A 402 -3.39 4.40 -2.34
N GLU A 403 -2.47 5.36 -2.37
CA GLU A 403 -2.72 6.74 -2.78
C GLU A 403 -3.21 6.85 -4.24
N LEU A 404 -2.93 5.84 -5.08
CA LEU A 404 -3.37 5.78 -6.47
C LEU A 404 -4.68 4.99 -6.67
N LEU A 405 -5.21 4.37 -5.61
CA LEU A 405 -6.40 3.53 -5.66
C LEU A 405 -7.63 4.32 -5.25
N SER A 406 -8.69 4.25 -6.07
CA SER A 406 -9.97 4.90 -5.77
C SER A 406 -10.61 4.31 -4.50
N THR A 407 -11.53 5.05 -3.88
CA THR A 407 -12.30 4.57 -2.73
C THR A 407 -13.06 3.27 -3.03
N ASP A 408 -13.60 3.15 -4.25
CA ASP A 408 -14.29 1.92 -4.68
C ASP A 408 -13.33 0.75 -4.86
N THR A 409 -12.13 1.00 -5.39
CA THR A 409 -11.08 -0.03 -5.50
C THR A 409 -10.65 -0.50 -4.11
N GLN A 410 -10.45 0.43 -3.18
CA GLN A 410 -10.12 0.12 -1.79
C GLN A 410 -11.22 -0.68 -1.09
N ARG A 411 -12.50 -0.38 -1.36
CA ARG A 411 -13.62 -1.16 -0.83
C ARG A 411 -13.55 -2.61 -1.28
N VAL A 412 -13.34 -2.88 -2.56
CA VAL A 412 -13.22 -4.25 -3.07
C VAL A 412 -11.99 -4.98 -2.51
N ILE A 413 -10.89 -4.26 -2.28
CA ILE A 413 -9.70 -4.82 -1.63
C ILE A 413 -10.01 -5.23 -0.19
N ASN A 414 -10.74 -4.39 0.56
CA ASN A 414 -11.17 -4.73 1.92
C ASN A 414 -12.13 -5.92 1.91
N ASP A 415 -13.09 -5.95 0.99
CA ASP A 415 -14.01 -7.07 0.82
C ASP A 415 -13.21 -8.37 0.55
N LEU A 416 -12.19 -8.34 -0.32
CA LEU A 416 -11.28 -9.48 -0.57
C LEU A 416 -10.51 -9.93 0.68
N GLN A 417 -10.10 -8.99 1.52
CA GLN A 417 -9.42 -9.30 2.78
C GLN A 417 -10.36 -9.99 3.77
N ASP A 418 -11.59 -9.47 3.93
CA ASP A 418 -12.61 -10.07 4.79
C ASP A 418 -12.98 -11.49 4.33
N GLU A 419 -13.14 -11.69 3.02
CA GLU A 419 -13.38 -13.03 2.44
C GLU A 419 -12.22 -13.99 2.71
N LEU A 420 -10.97 -13.52 2.60
CA LEU A 420 -9.77 -14.33 2.88
C LEU A 420 -9.65 -14.74 4.36
N ASP A 421 -10.02 -13.84 5.27
CA ASP A 421 -10.02 -14.10 6.71
C ASP A 421 -11.14 -15.08 7.10
N SER A 422 -12.28 -15.06 6.39
CA SER A 422 -13.40 -15.98 6.62
C SER A 422 -13.20 -17.40 6.04
N LEU A 423 -12.20 -17.57 5.17
CA LEU A 423 -11.99 -18.80 4.39
C LEU A 423 -11.79 -20.06 5.24
N ASP A 424 -11.14 -19.95 6.40
CA ASP A 424 -10.92 -21.10 7.30
C ASP A 424 -12.24 -21.60 7.89
N ALA A 425 -13.17 -20.69 8.20
CA ALA A 425 -14.50 -21.05 8.68
C ALA A 425 -15.34 -21.67 7.54
N ALA A 426 -15.27 -21.10 6.33
CA ALA A 426 -15.99 -21.60 5.17
C ALA A 426 -15.61 -23.04 4.78
N LEU A 427 -14.33 -23.40 4.92
CA LEU A 427 -13.81 -24.73 4.58
C LEU A 427 -13.77 -25.71 5.77
N SER A 428 -14.32 -25.33 6.93
CA SER A 428 -14.31 -26.17 8.14
C SER A 428 -15.03 -27.52 7.99
N GLY A 429 -16.00 -27.59 7.06
CA GLY A 429 -16.72 -28.83 6.71
C GLY A 429 -15.93 -29.81 5.84
N GLY A 430 -14.69 -29.49 5.47
CA GLY A 430 -13.87 -30.28 4.55
C GLY A 430 -14.23 -30.04 3.07
N LEU A 431 -13.58 -30.79 2.18
CA LEU A 431 -13.70 -30.61 0.72
C LEU A 431 -14.81 -31.47 0.07
N ALA A 432 -15.60 -32.17 0.88
CA ALA A 432 -16.69 -33.04 0.42
C ALA A 432 -18.01 -32.29 0.10
N SER A 433 -18.16 -31.04 0.57
CA SER A 433 -19.41 -30.26 0.52
C SER A 433 -19.27 -29.02 -0.37
N ALA A 434 -19.04 -29.21 -1.67
CA ALA A 434 -18.93 -28.15 -2.68
C ALA A 434 -17.90 -27.03 -2.31
N PRO A 435 -16.62 -27.38 -2.08
CA PRO A 435 -15.58 -26.42 -1.69
C PRO A 435 -15.34 -25.31 -2.72
N GLU A 436 -15.72 -25.52 -3.98
CA GLU A 436 -15.70 -24.49 -5.02
C GLU A 436 -16.58 -23.28 -4.70
N GLU A 437 -17.68 -23.44 -3.96
CA GLU A 437 -18.56 -22.34 -3.54
C GLU A 437 -17.88 -21.43 -2.52
N ALA A 438 -17.03 -22.00 -1.65
CA ALA A 438 -16.22 -21.21 -0.71
C ALA A 438 -15.15 -20.35 -1.40
N LEU A 439 -14.79 -20.66 -2.65
CA LEU A 439 -13.83 -19.91 -3.44
C LEU A 439 -14.47 -18.83 -4.33
N ASP A 440 -15.78 -18.88 -4.55
CA ASP A 440 -16.52 -17.98 -5.44
C ASP A 440 -16.43 -16.49 -5.05
N PRO A 441 -16.54 -16.12 -3.76
CA PRO A 441 -16.40 -14.73 -3.34
C PRO A 441 -15.04 -14.13 -3.71
N LEU A 442 -13.96 -14.89 -3.51
CA LEU A 442 -12.59 -14.47 -3.86
C LEU A 442 -12.43 -14.25 -5.37
N VAL A 443 -12.93 -15.18 -6.21
CA VAL A 443 -12.90 -15.01 -7.67
C VAL A 443 -13.72 -13.79 -8.09
N THR A 444 -14.89 -13.60 -7.49
CA THR A 444 -15.76 -12.46 -7.78
C THR A 444 -15.09 -11.13 -7.42
N GLY A 445 -14.47 -11.06 -6.25
CA GLY A 445 -13.72 -9.88 -5.80
C GLY A 445 -12.54 -9.56 -6.72
N LEU A 446 -11.77 -10.56 -7.18
CA LEU A 446 -10.66 -10.35 -8.12
C LEU A 446 -11.14 -9.88 -9.50
N VAL A 447 -12.25 -10.42 -10.01
CA VAL A 447 -12.86 -9.96 -11.26
C VAL A 447 -13.40 -8.53 -11.12
N ALA A 448 -14.04 -8.21 -9.99
CA ALA A 448 -14.52 -6.87 -9.68
C ALA A 448 -13.35 -5.87 -9.58
N LEU A 449 -12.27 -6.25 -8.90
CA LEU A 449 -11.03 -5.48 -8.82
C LEU A 449 -10.48 -5.18 -10.21
N SER A 450 -10.33 -6.21 -11.06
CA SER A 450 -9.89 -6.02 -12.44
C SER A 450 -10.83 -5.14 -13.25
N GLY A 451 -12.14 -5.18 -13.01
CA GLY A 451 -13.12 -4.32 -13.69
C GLY A 451 -13.00 -2.86 -13.27
N LEU A 452 -12.92 -2.60 -11.96
CA LEU A 452 -12.76 -1.25 -11.41
C LEU A 452 -11.45 -0.60 -11.84
N MET A 453 -10.35 -1.36 -11.88
CA MET A 453 -9.06 -0.87 -12.36
C MET A 453 -9.10 -0.45 -13.82
N GLN A 454 -9.93 -1.09 -14.63
CA GLN A 454 -10.13 -0.71 -16.03
C GLN A 454 -11.03 0.53 -16.16
N GLU A 455 -12.05 0.66 -15.32
CA GLU A 455 -13.00 1.77 -15.44
C GLU A 455 -12.51 3.07 -14.77
N SER A 456 -11.85 2.97 -13.62
CA SER A 456 -11.62 4.11 -12.72
C SER A 456 -10.20 4.66 -12.71
N MET A 457 -9.19 3.86 -13.09
CA MET A 457 -7.80 4.29 -12.99
C MET A 457 -7.39 5.10 -14.24
N VAL A 458 -6.76 6.26 -14.00
CA VAL A 458 -6.22 7.10 -15.09
C VAL A 458 -5.15 6.32 -15.85
N ARG A 459 -5.19 6.41 -17.19
CA ARG A 459 -4.27 5.70 -18.09
C ARG A 459 -2.89 6.35 -18.13
N GLY A 460 -2.19 6.31 -16.99
CA GLY A 460 -0.80 6.75 -16.81
C GLY A 460 0.20 5.59 -16.68
N VAL A 461 1.42 5.88 -16.21
CA VAL A 461 2.50 4.90 -16.05
C VAL A 461 2.13 3.81 -15.04
N GLY A 462 1.57 4.17 -13.89
CA GLY A 462 1.17 3.19 -12.86
C GLY A 462 0.15 2.18 -13.39
N TRP A 463 -0.88 2.63 -14.12
CA TRP A 463 -1.87 1.76 -14.74
C TRP A 463 -1.25 0.82 -15.79
N ARG A 464 -0.31 1.31 -16.60
CA ARG A 464 0.38 0.48 -17.62
C ARG A 464 1.22 -0.61 -16.98
N PHE A 465 1.99 -0.30 -15.94
CA PHE A 465 2.82 -1.30 -15.26
C PHE A 465 1.98 -2.39 -14.59
N MET A 466 0.85 -2.01 -14.01
CA MET A 466 -0.13 -2.94 -13.46
C MET A 466 -0.71 -3.87 -14.54
N GLU A 467 -1.07 -3.34 -15.71
CA GLU A 467 -1.49 -4.16 -16.84
C GLU A 467 -0.34 -5.04 -17.37
N LEU A 468 0.89 -4.51 -17.52
CA LEU A 468 2.06 -5.31 -17.91
C LEU A 468 2.23 -6.52 -16.98
N GLY A 469 2.20 -6.30 -15.66
CA GLY A 469 2.28 -7.37 -14.67
C GLY A 469 1.19 -8.42 -14.87
N LYS A 470 -0.07 -7.98 -14.91
CA LYS A 470 -1.21 -8.87 -15.17
C LYS A 470 -1.06 -9.68 -16.46
N ARG A 471 -0.64 -9.06 -17.57
CA ARG A 471 -0.52 -9.74 -18.87
C ARG A 471 0.64 -10.73 -18.90
N VAL A 472 1.79 -10.38 -18.30
CA VAL A 472 2.93 -11.31 -18.15
C VAL A 472 2.48 -12.53 -17.35
N GLU A 473 1.88 -12.32 -16.18
CA GLU A 473 1.43 -13.43 -15.33
C GLU A 473 0.39 -14.28 -16.06
N ARG A 474 -0.60 -13.67 -16.71
CA ARG A 474 -1.62 -14.41 -17.46
C ARG A 474 -1.01 -15.24 -18.59
N ALA A 475 -0.03 -14.69 -19.32
CA ALA A 475 0.67 -15.43 -20.37
C ALA A 475 1.44 -16.63 -19.80
N GLU A 476 2.16 -16.45 -18.69
CA GLU A 476 2.88 -17.51 -17.97
C GLU A 476 1.93 -18.61 -17.48
N GLN A 477 0.78 -18.23 -16.93
CA GLN A 477 -0.24 -19.17 -16.44
C GLN A 477 -0.91 -19.94 -17.58
N ILE A 478 -1.19 -19.29 -18.71
CA ILE A 478 -1.71 -19.95 -19.93
C ILE A 478 -0.68 -20.97 -20.44
N ILE A 479 0.58 -20.57 -20.58
CA ILE A 479 1.67 -21.45 -21.04
C ILE A 479 1.82 -22.66 -20.11
N THR A 480 1.89 -22.42 -18.80
CA THR A 480 2.03 -23.47 -17.79
C THR A 480 0.87 -24.45 -17.85
N THR A 481 -0.37 -23.94 -17.87
CA THR A 481 -1.58 -24.78 -17.92
C THR A 481 -1.65 -25.59 -19.22
N LEU A 482 -1.33 -24.98 -20.37
CA LEU A 482 -1.28 -25.69 -21.66
C LEU A 482 -0.28 -26.84 -21.60
N ARG A 483 0.96 -26.59 -21.18
CA ARG A 483 2.02 -27.62 -21.11
C ARG A 483 1.62 -28.79 -20.23
N ILE A 484 0.91 -28.55 -19.14
CA ILE A 484 0.53 -29.61 -18.19
C ILE A 484 -0.67 -30.40 -18.69
N LEU A 485 -1.69 -29.75 -19.24
CA LEU A 485 -2.96 -30.40 -19.57
C LEU A 485 -2.98 -31.02 -20.98
N THR A 486 -2.06 -30.63 -21.87
CA THR A 486 -2.12 -31.03 -23.30
C THR A 486 -0.93 -31.86 -23.78
N THR A 487 0.25 -31.73 -23.15
CA THR A 487 1.47 -32.44 -23.56
C THR A 487 1.62 -33.89 -23.06
N PRO A 488 1.09 -34.29 -21.88
CA PRO A 488 1.22 -35.67 -21.43
C PRO A 488 0.56 -36.70 -22.37
N VAL A 489 1.19 -37.86 -22.52
CA VAL A 489 0.57 -39.00 -23.21
C VAL A 489 -0.52 -39.58 -22.30
N ALA A 490 -1.78 -39.32 -22.64
CA ALA A 490 -2.95 -39.76 -21.89
C ALA A 490 -3.92 -40.55 -22.77
N GLY A 491 -4.76 -41.40 -22.17
CA GLY A 491 -5.86 -42.07 -22.88
C GLY A 491 -6.93 -41.08 -23.36
N GLU A 492 -7.75 -41.47 -24.34
CA GLU A 492 -8.77 -40.58 -24.93
C GLU A 492 -9.78 -40.03 -23.90
N ALA A 493 -10.21 -40.85 -22.93
CA ALA A 493 -11.08 -40.38 -21.84
C ALA A 493 -10.41 -39.29 -21.00
N ALA A 494 -9.15 -39.50 -20.60
CA ALA A 494 -8.37 -38.52 -19.85
C ALA A 494 -8.16 -37.23 -20.66
N LYS A 495 -7.86 -37.31 -21.97
CA LYS A 495 -7.71 -36.14 -22.84
C LYS A 495 -8.99 -35.29 -22.91
N ALA A 496 -10.17 -35.92 -22.96
CA ALA A 496 -11.44 -35.20 -22.99
C ALA A 496 -11.69 -34.44 -21.66
N THR A 497 -11.41 -35.07 -20.52
CA THR A 497 -11.47 -34.45 -19.20
C THR A 497 -10.48 -33.29 -19.09
N LEU A 498 -9.22 -33.49 -19.47
CA LEU A 498 -8.18 -32.46 -19.40
C LEU A 498 -8.45 -31.28 -20.33
N LEU A 499 -8.98 -31.51 -21.53
CA LEU A 499 -9.41 -30.44 -22.43
C LEU A 499 -10.58 -29.65 -21.84
N THR A 500 -11.54 -30.33 -21.22
CA THR A 500 -12.67 -29.67 -20.54
C THR A 500 -12.18 -28.83 -19.37
N ALA A 501 -11.25 -29.36 -18.56
CA ALA A 501 -10.62 -28.64 -17.47
C ALA A 501 -9.89 -27.39 -17.98
N LEU A 502 -9.02 -27.52 -18.99
CA LEU A 502 -8.32 -26.39 -19.63
C LEU A 502 -9.29 -25.29 -20.06
N LEU A 503 -10.34 -25.66 -20.80
CA LEU A 503 -11.32 -24.71 -21.32
C LEU A 503 -12.17 -24.08 -20.23
N THR A 504 -12.40 -24.76 -19.11
CA THR A 504 -13.13 -24.24 -17.96
C THR A 504 -12.28 -23.27 -17.17
N THR A 505 -11.03 -23.64 -16.86
CA THR A 505 -10.07 -22.78 -16.16
C THR A 505 -9.78 -21.50 -16.96
N MET A 506 -9.70 -21.61 -18.29
CA MET A 506 -9.51 -20.46 -19.19
C MET A 506 -10.82 -19.73 -19.55
N ASP A 507 -11.98 -20.18 -19.04
CA ASP A 507 -13.31 -19.58 -19.26
C ASP A 507 -13.68 -19.44 -20.75
N VAL A 508 -13.31 -20.43 -21.55
CA VAL A 508 -13.61 -20.49 -23.00
C VAL A 508 -14.52 -21.67 -23.34
N LEU A 509 -14.94 -22.46 -22.36
CA LEU A 509 -15.75 -23.67 -22.57
C LEU A 509 -17.06 -23.40 -23.32
N ILE A 510 -17.77 -22.30 -22.99
CA ILE A 510 -19.03 -21.94 -23.67
C ILE A 510 -18.77 -21.62 -25.14
N THR A 511 -17.73 -20.82 -25.44
CA THR A 511 -17.33 -20.47 -26.81
C THR A 511 -16.89 -21.71 -27.58
N TYR A 512 -16.11 -22.60 -26.96
CA TYR A 512 -15.74 -23.89 -27.51
C TYR A 512 -16.99 -24.71 -27.85
N ARG A 513 -17.92 -24.92 -26.92
CA ARG A 513 -19.15 -25.71 -27.16
C ARG A 513 -20.00 -25.16 -28.31
N ARG A 514 -20.03 -23.84 -28.50
CA ARG A 514 -20.72 -23.19 -29.63
C ARG A 514 -20.03 -23.49 -30.97
N ARG A 515 -18.70 -23.39 -31.04
CA ARG A 515 -17.90 -23.62 -32.27
C ARG A 515 -17.68 -25.11 -32.58
N ALA A 516 -17.58 -25.95 -31.54
CA ALA A 516 -17.31 -27.38 -31.63
C ALA A 516 -18.45 -28.17 -32.30
N ARG A 517 -19.67 -27.62 -32.37
CA ARG A 517 -20.77 -28.21 -33.17
C ARG A 517 -20.41 -28.38 -34.64
N GLN A 518 -19.53 -27.52 -35.17
CA GLN A 518 -19.07 -27.58 -36.56
C GLN A 518 -17.75 -28.32 -36.70
N ARG A 519 -16.87 -28.24 -35.68
CA ARG A 519 -15.54 -28.87 -35.69
C ARG A 519 -15.10 -29.26 -34.27
N PRO A 520 -15.44 -30.45 -33.77
CA PRO A 520 -15.02 -30.88 -32.44
C PRO A 520 -13.53 -31.29 -32.45
N GLY A 521 -12.85 -31.13 -31.32
CA GLY A 521 -11.51 -31.66 -31.08
C GLY A 521 -10.55 -30.69 -30.41
N ILE A 522 -9.43 -31.25 -29.92
CA ILE A 522 -8.37 -30.52 -29.20
C ILE A 522 -7.81 -29.34 -30.02
N ALA A 523 -7.76 -29.47 -31.35
CA ALA A 523 -7.28 -28.40 -32.23
C ALA A 523 -8.06 -27.10 -32.08
N LEU A 524 -9.40 -27.17 -31.97
CA LEU A 524 -10.24 -25.98 -31.77
C LEU A 524 -10.03 -25.38 -30.38
N GLY A 525 -9.84 -26.21 -29.35
CA GLY A 525 -9.55 -25.74 -28.01
C GLY A 525 -8.21 -25.00 -27.94
N LEU A 526 -7.16 -25.57 -28.54
CA LEU A 526 -5.85 -24.94 -28.64
C LEU A 526 -5.90 -23.65 -29.48
N GLU A 527 -6.65 -23.63 -30.58
CA GLU A 527 -6.85 -22.41 -31.38
C GLU A 527 -7.44 -21.27 -30.53
N LEU A 528 -8.47 -21.57 -29.74
CA LEU A 528 -9.13 -20.61 -28.86
C LEU A 528 -8.23 -20.08 -27.73
N VAL A 529 -7.39 -20.93 -27.14
CA VAL A 529 -6.54 -20.58 -25.99
C VAL A 529 -5.18 -20.03 -26.43
N MET A 530 -4.65 -20.42 -27.59
CA MET A 530 -3.34 -19.96 -28.06
C MET A 530 -3.44 -18.81 -29.07
N LEU A 531 -4.35 -18.89 -30.04
CA LEU A 531 -4.26 -18.11 -31.28
C LEU A 531 -5.43 -17.13 -31.52
N ASP A 532 -6.54 -17.20 -30.78
CA ASP A 532 -7.69 -16.31 -31.02
C ASP A 532 -7.41 -14.88 -30.50
N PRO A 533 -7.19 -13.87 -31.38
CA PRO A 533 -6.86 -12.51 -30.96
C PRO A 533 -8.06 -11.74 -30.39
N SER A 534 -9.27 -12.30 -30.44
CA SER A 534 -10.48 -11.72 -29.84
C SER A 534 -10.77 -12.23 -28.43
N ASN A 535 -10.05 -13.26 -27.98
CA ASN A 535 -10.20 -13.84 -26.66
C ASN A 535 -9.24 -13.18 -25.65
N PRO A 536 -9.72 -12.45 -24.62
CA PRO A 536 -8.86 -11.82 -23.60
C PRO A 536 -8.10 -12.79 -22.69
N ARG A 537 -8.30 -14.09 -22.86
CA ARG A 537 -7.56 -15.18 -22.20
C ARG A 537 -6.78 -16.05 -23.20
N SER A 538 -6.60 -15.61 -24.45
CA SER A 538 -5.66 -16.28 -25.35
C SER A 538 -4.22 -15.78 -25.11
N LEU A 539 -3.25 -16.65 -25.40
CA LEU A 539 -1.83 -16.30 -25.33
C LEU A 539 -1.49 -15.17 -26.31
N LEU A 540 -1.97 -15.26 -27.55
CA LEU A 540 -1.75 -14.22 -28.56
C LEU A 540 -2.27 -12.85 -28.11
N PHE A 541 -3.48 -12.79 -27.54
CA PHE A 541 -4.03 -11.54 -27.02
C PHE A 541 -3.14 -10.92 -25.94
N GLN A 542 -2.61 -11.74 -25.01
CA GLN A 542 -1.74 -11.21 -23.95
C GLN A 542 -0.46 -10.61 -24.54
N LEU A 543 0.19 -11.32 -25.47
CA LEU A 543 1.44 -10.86 -26.09
C LEU A 543 1.24 -9.57 -26.90
N GLU A 544 0.16 -9.47 -27.67
CA GLU A 544 -0.14 -8.25 -28.44
C GLU A 544 -0.46 -7.06 -27.53
N ARG A 545 -1.14 -7.28 -26.39
CA ARG A 545 -1.39 -6.22 -25.40
C ARG A 545 -0.14 -5.81 -24.64
N LEU A 546 0.74 -6.75 -24.30
CA LEU A 546 2.05 -6.45 -23.73
C LEU A 546 2.85 -5.51 -24.65
N GLN A 547 2.88 -5.84 -25.94
CA GLN A 547 3.58 -5.02 -26.94
C GLN A 547 3.00 -3.59 -27.03
N GLN A 548 1.66 -3.45 -26.95
CA GLN A 548 1.02 -2.14 -26.94
C GLN A 548 1.36 -1.32 -25.69
N HIS A 549 1.32 -1.93 -24.50
CA HIS A 549 1.63 -1.23 -23.27
C HIS A 549 3.10 -0.80 -23.18
N LEU A 550 4.02 -1.63 -23.68
CA LEU A 550 5.45 -1.33 -23.72
C LEU A 550 5.75 -0.13 -24.63
N ALA A 551 5.14 -0.08 -25.82
CA ALA A 551 5.33 1.01 -26.77
C ALA A 551 4.88 2.39 -26.23
N GLU A 552 3.91 2.40 -25.32
CA GLU A 552 3.36 3.62 -24.70
C GLU A 552 4.10 4.06 -23.41
N LEU A 553 5.17 3.36 -23.00
CA LEU A 553 5.95 3.78 -21.83
C LEU A 553 6.82 5.01 -22.15
N PRO A 554 7.04 5.91 -21.17
CA PRO A 554 7.93 7.05 -21.36
C PRO A 554 9.36 6.57 -21.65
N GLY A 555 10.02 7.19 -22.65
CA GLY A 555 11.38 6.83 -23.03
C GLY A 555 11.51 5.74 -24.09
N SER A 556 10.40 5.22 -24.65
CA SER A 556 10.41 4.33 -25.83
C SER A 556 10.87 5.03 -27.12
N GLU A 557 10.95 6.37 -27.13
CA GLU A 557 11.59 7.15 -28.18
C GLU A 557 13.12 7.09 -28.05
N SER A 558 13.69 5.91 -28.29
CA SER A 558 15.12 5.81 -28.55
C SER A 558 15.41 6.63 -29.82
N ASN A 559 16.40 7.53 -29.76
CA ASN A 559 16.89 8.26 -30.94
C ASN A 559 17.57 7.34 -31.98
N SER A 560 17.65 6.04 -31.69
CA SER A 560 18.13 5.00 -32.61
C SER A 560 16.93 4.25 -33.20
N GLY A 561 16.96 3.92 -34.49
CA GLY A 561 15.91 3.11 -35.12
C GLY A 561 15.89 1.64 -34.67
N GLU A 562 16.55 1.32 -33.56
CA GLU A 562 16.64 -0.03 -33.00
C GLU A 562 15.58 -0.22 -31.91
N LEU A 563 14.96 -1.40 -31.91
CA LEU A 563 14.06 -1.84 -30.83
C LEU A 563 14.87 -2.13 -29.57
N GLU A 564 14.30 -1.87 -28.39
CA GLU A 564 14.89 -2.28 -27.11
C GLU A 564 14.85 -3.81 -26.92
N GLU A 565 15.61 -4.36 -25.96
CA GLU A 565 15.69 -5.82 -25.77
C GLU A 565 14.33 -6.46 -25.45
N GLU A 566 13.52 -5.78 -24.63
CA GLU A 566 12.18 -6.23 -24.23
C GLU A 566 11.22 -6.23 -25.43
N GLU A 567 11.31 -5.22 -26.30
CA GLU A 567 10.52 -5.14 -27.53
C GLU A 567 10.91 -6.24 -28.53
N ARG A 568 12.21 -6.52 -28.67
CA ARG A 568 12.71 -7.63 -29.50
C ARG A 568 12.21 -8.97 -28.99
N ALA A 569 12.24 -9.19 -27.67
CA ALA A 569 11.77 -10.43 -27.06
C ALA A 569 10.27 -10.65 -27.30
N LEU A 570 9.43 -9.62 -27.09
CA LEU A 570 8.00 -9.69 -27.36
C LEU A 570 7.68 -9.90 -28.84
N LEU A 571 8.35 -9.17 -29.75
CA LEU A 571 8.19 -9.36 -31.18
C LEU A 571 8.52 -10.80 -31.60
N ALA A 572 9.60 -11.36 -31.05
CA ALA A 572 10.02 -12.72 -31.30
C ALA A 572 9.01 -13.76 -30.76
N ALA A 573 8.44 -13.51 -29.58
CA ALA A 573 7.40 -14.36 -28.98
C ALA A 573 6.11 -14.36 -29.82
N VAL A 574 5.59 -13.18 -30.18
CA VAL A 574 4.41 -13.02 -31.03
C VAL A 574 4.63 -13.70 -32.39
N THR A 575 5.78 -13.47 -33.01
CA THR A 575 6.11 -14.04 -34.32
C THR A 575 6.17 -15.56 -34.27
N ARG A 576 6.86 -16.14 -33.27
CA ARG A 576 6.91 -17.60 -33.07
C ARG A 576 5.52 -18.20 -32.94
N LEU A 577 4.65 -17.57 -32.13
CA LEU A 577 3.29 -18.05 -31.93
C LEU A 577 2.45 -17.97 -33.22
N LYS A 578 2.53 -16.86 -33.97
CA LYS A 578 1.79 -16.68 -35.23
C LYS A 578 2.27 -17.62 -36.35
N LEU A 579 3.55 -17.98 -36.36
CA LEU A 579 4.11 -18.92 -37.33
C LEU A 579 3.79 -20.39 -37.01
N ALA A 580 3.34 -20.68 -35.78
CA ALA A 580 3.02 -22.04 -35.36
C ALA A 580 1.82 -22.60 -36.13
N ARG A 581 1.95 -23.86 -36.59
CA ARG A 581 0.87 -24.58 -37.27
C ARG A 581 0.31 -25.66 -36.35
N LEU A 582 -0.87 -25.42 -35.78
CA LEU A 582 -1.51 -26.34 -34.80
C LEU A 582 -1.61 -27.80 -35.30
N ALA A 583 -1.92 -28.01 -36.58
CA ALA A 583 -1.98 -29.35 -37.15
C ALA A 583 -0.64 -30.11 -37.04
N GLN A 584 0.48 -29.42 -37.26
CA GLN A 584 1.82 -30.02 -37.17
C GLN A 584 2.24 -30.26 -35.72
N LEU A 585 1.82 -29.41 -34.79
CA LEU A 585 2.08 -29.57 -33.36
C LEU A 585 1.38 -30.82 -32.81
N LEU A 586 0.10 -31.00 -33.18
CA LEU A 586 -0.71 -32.14 -32.76
C LEU A 586 -0.26 -33.47 -33.38
N GLU A 587 0.15 -33.47 -34.66
CA GLU A 587 0.68 -34.68 -35.31
C GLU A 587 1.98 -35.16 -34.65
N LYS A 588 2.88 -34.24 -34.28
CA LYS A 588 4.17 -34.58 -33.68
C LYS A 588 4.08 -34.95 -32.20
N GLU A 589 3.07 -34.47 -31.47
CA GLU A 589 2.82 -34.88 -30.08
C GLU A 589 2.50 -36.37 -29.94
N THR A 590 1.97 -37.01 -30.99
CA THR A 590 1.78 -38.48 -30.99
C THR A 590 3.10 -39.26 -31.10
N ARG A 591 4.22 -38.61 -31.44
CA ARG A 591 5.55 -39.21 -31.63
C ARG A 591 6.56 -38.67 -30.61
N THR A 592 6.57 -39.15 -29.36
CA THR A 592 7.66 -39.06 -28.34
C THR A 592 8.46 -37.74 -28.16
N THR A 593 8.15 -36.65 -28.86
CA THR A 593 8.86 -35.35 -28.92
C THR A 593 7.80 -34.24 -28.88
N SER A 594 7.72 -33.52 -27.77
CA SER A 594 6.67 -32.51 -27.54
C SER A 594 6.98 -31.18 -28.22
N THR A 595 6.81 -31.10 -29.54
CA THR A 595 7.05 -29.83 -30.27
C THR A 595 6.21 -28.65 -29.79
N MET A 596 5.02 -28.88 -29.22
CA MET A 596 4.22 -27.83 -28.58
C MET A 596 4.81 -27.38 -27.24
N GLY A 597 5.26 -28.34 -26.42
CA GLY A 597 5.96 -28.04 -25.17
C GLY A 597 7.22 -27.20 -25.38
N ASP A 598 8.00 -27.49 -26.44
CA ASP A 598 9.21 -26.74 -26.79
C ASP A 598 8.88 -25.30 -27.22
N LEU A 599 7.88 -25.13 -28.11
CA LEU A 599 7.41 -23.81 -28.53
C LEU A 599 6.97 -22.96 -27.33
N LEU A 600 6.14 -23.55 -26.45
CA LEU A 600 5.63 -22.85 -25.27
C LEU A 600 6.76 -22.50 -24.30
N GLN A 601 7.75 -23.38 -24.12
CA GLN A 601 8.92 -23.10 -23.30
C GLN A 601 9.82 -22.02 -23.89
N GLU A 602 9.98 -21.95 -25.21
CA GLU A 602 10.69 -20.85 -25.86
C GLU A 602 9.98 -19.51 -25.67
N ILE A 603 8.65 -19.47 -25.78
CA ILE A 603 7.87 -18.26 -25.54
C ILE A 603 7.99 -17.83 -24.07
N GLU A 604 7.91 -18.78 -23.14
CA GLU A 604 8.10 -18.53 -21.70
C GLU A 604 9.48 -17.90 -21.41
N LYS A 605 10.55 -18.41 -22.04
CA LYS A 605 11.91 -17.85 -21.92
C LYS A 605 12.08 -16.44 -22.51
N LEU A 606 11.18 -16.00 -23.38
CA LEU A 606 11.21 -14.64 -23.94
C LEU A 606 10.42 -13.66 -23.06
N LEU A 607 9.58 -14.16 -22.15
CA LEU A 607 8.79 -13.36 -21.21
C LEU A 607 9.51 -13.14 -19.86
N LEU A 608 10.46 -14.01 -19.52
CA LEU A 608 11.31 -13.98 -18.33
C LEU A 608 12.67 -13.37 -18.67
#